data_AF-A0A7W1BKV6-F1
#
_entry.id   AF-A0A7W1BKV6-F1
#
_cell.length_a   1.000
_cell.length_b   1.000
_cell.length_c   1.000
_cell.angle_alpha   90.00
_cell.angle_beta   90.00
_cell.angle_gamma   90.00
#
_symmetry.space_group_name_H-M   'P 1'
#
loop_
_entity.id
_entity.type
_entity.pdbx_description
1 polymer ?
#
loop_
_entity_poly.entity_id
_entity_poly.type
_entity_poly.pdbx_seq_one_letter_code
_entity_poly.pdbx_strand_id
1 'polypeptide(L)'
;MATQRKFKEIKAALTAKYGATDREFDFLHAGSIWNEPRDWMLAVRQNERSLAAFWSKDKTLTHPLTEIALVVRADGWDTGYITVGYEFANSKSCLKEVAAQKNSNL
;
A
#
# COMPACT_ATOMS: atom_id res chain seq x y z
N MET A 1 -16.39 4.88 -5.64
CA MET A 1 -16.52 5.02 -4.17
C MET A 1 -15.53 6.04 -3.62
N ALA A 2 -15.74 6.54 -2.39
CA ALA A 2 -14.90 7.58 -1.78
C ALA A 2 -13.41 7.19 -1.70
N THR A 3 -13.11 5.95 -1.29
CA THR A 3 -11.75 5.43 -1.14
C THR A 3 -10.98 5.39 -2.46
N GLN A 4 -11.62 5.00 -3.57
CA GLN A 4 -10.98 4.98 -4.89
C GLN A 4 -10.64 6.39 -5.39
N ARG A 5 -11.52 7.38 -5.13
CA ARG A 5 -11.21 8.78 -5.45
C ARG A 5 -10.03 9.27 -4.62
N LYS A 6 -10.04 8.98 -3.31
CA LYS A 6 -8.96 9.38 -2.42
C LYS A 6 -7.62 8.72 -2.77
N PHE A 7 -7.66 7.47 -3.22
CA PHE A 7 -6.49 6.78 -3.75
C PHE A 7 -5.91 7.51 -4.96
N LYS A 8 -6.75 7.91 -5.94
CA LYS A 8 -6.31 8.66 -7.12
C LYS A 8 -5.71 10.02 -6.74
N GLU A 9 -6.31 10.73 -5.79
CA GLU A 9 -5.79 12.01 -5.27
C GLU A 9 -4.40 11.84 -4.64
N ILE A 10 -4.23 10.88 -3.72
CA ILE A 10 -2.95 10.65 -3.05
C ILE A 10 -1.91 10.16 -4.06
N LYS A 11 -2.29 9.26 -4.99
CA LYS A 11 -1.41 8.81 -6.06
C LYS A 11 -0.90 9.98 -6.89
N ALA A 12 -1.77 10.90 -7.30
CA ALA A 12 -1.39 12.08 -8.06
C ALA A 12 -0.39 12.96 -7.28
N ALA A 13 -0.62 13.16 -5.98
CA ALA A 13 0.30 13.94 -5.13
C ALA A 13 1.67 13.25 -4.99
N LEU A 14 1.70 11.92 -4.79
CA LEU A 14 2.95 11.16 -4.74
C LEU A 14 3.66 11.18 -6.09
N THR A 15 2.94 11.04 -7.19
CA THR A 15 3.51 11.10 -8.54
C THR A 15 4.11 12.47 -8.85
N ALA A 16 3.48 13.56 -8.44
CA ALA A 16 4.03 14.90 -8.60
C ALA A 16 5.35 15.09 -7.85
N LYS A 17 5.53 14.41 -6.71
CA LYS A 17 6.73 14.53 -5.87
C LYS A 17 7.84 13.54 -6.23
N TYR A 18 7.49 12.31 -6.55
CA TYR A 18 8.42 11.17 -6.68
C TYR A 18 8.50 10.62 -8.11
N GLY A 19 7.77 11.20 -9.07
CA GLY A 19 7.71 10.71 -10.44
C GLY A 19 6.66 9.62 -10.66
N ALA A 20 6.62 9.08 -11.88
CA ALA A 20 5.64 8.06 -12.26
C ALA A 20 5.71 6.83 -11.34
N THR A 21 4.57 6.15 -11.14
CA THR A 21 4.53 4.88 -10.41
C THR A 21 5.25 3.78 -11.19
N ASP A 22 5.95 2.90 -10.49
CA ASP A 22 6.66 1.77 -11.10
C ASP A 22 5.75 0.58 -11.38
N ARG A 23 4.77 0.38 -10.50
CA ARG A 23 3.77 -0.69 -10.57
C ARG A 23 2.44 -0.16 -10.02
N GLU A 24 1.36 -0.50 -10.71
CA GLU A 24 0.00 -0.24 -10.27
C GLU A 24 -0.83 -1.52 -10.42
N PHE A 25 -1.68 -1.78 -9.45
CA PHE A 25 -2.57 -2.92 -9.40
C PHE A 25 -3.98 -2.43 -9.13
N ASP A 26 -4.92 -2.79 -9.99
CA ASP A 26 -6.36 -2.67 -9.76
C ASP A 26 -7.03 -3.91 -10.35
N PHE A 27 -7.17 -4.96 -9.54
CA PHE A 27 -7.76 -6.20 -10.02
C PHE A 27 -8.50 -6.96 -8.93
N LEU A 28 -9.54 -7.67 -9.37
CA LEU A 28 -10.19 -8.73 -8.60
C LEU A 28 -9.45 -10.04 -8.89
N HIS A 29 -9.16 -10.80 -7.85
CA HIS A 29 -8.45 -12.08 -7.95
C HIS A 29 -9.35 -13.11 -8.63
N ALA A 30 -8.72 -14.02 -9.38
CA ALA A 30 -9.44 -15.04 -10.12
C ALA A 30 -10.25 -15.93 -9.16
N GLY A 31 -11.51 -16.21 -9.51
CA GLY A 31 -12.41 -17.04 -8.70
C GLY A 31 -13.18 -16.31 -7.60
N SER A 32 -12.95 -15.00 -7.42
CA SER A 32 -13.73 -14.20 -6.47
C SER A 32 -15.19 -14.08 -6.89
N ILE A 33 -16.10 -14.30 -5.94
CA ILE A 33 -17.55 -14.09 -6.13
C ILE A 33 -17.97 -12.65 -5.81
N TRP A 34 -17.11 -11.86 -5.17
CA TRP A 34 -17.37 -10.47 -4.76
C TRP A 34 -17.13 -9.50 -5.93
N ASN A 35 -17.83 -9.74 -7.03
CA ASN A 35 -17.60 -9.06 -8.31
C ASN A 35 -18.59 -7.92 -8.59
N GLU A 36 -19.54 -7.67 -7.71
CA GLU A 36 -20.49 -6.58 -7.85
C GLU A 36 -19.95 -5.27 -7.24
N PRO A 37 -20.41 -4.09 -7.74
CA PRO A 37 -19.95 -2.80 -7.22
C PRO A 37 -20.14 -2.61 -5.71
N ARG A 38 -21.21 -3.18 -5.14
CA ARG A 38 -21.49 -3.12 -3.69
C ARG A 38 -20.53 -3.97 -2.85
N ASP A 39 -19.95 -5.01 -3.45
CA ASP A 39 -19.05 -5.93 -2.76
C ASP A 39 -17.60 -5.45 -2.77
N TRP A 40 -17.31 -4.32 -3.40
CA TRP A 40 -15.92 -3.91 -3.64
C TRP A 40 -15.10 -3.80 -2.35
N MET A 41 -15.65 -3.20 -1.28
CA MET A 41 -14.95 -3.09 0.00
C MET A 41 -14.81 -4.44 0.69
N LEU A 42 -15.82 -5.30 0.57
CA LEU A 42 -15.77 -6.66 1.07
C LEU A 42 -14.68 -7.48 0.34
N ALA A 43 -14.58 -7.36 -0.99
CA ALA A 43 -13.53 -8.00 -1.78
C ALA A 43 -12.13 -7.55 -1.32
N VAL A 44 -11.96 -6.26 -1.01
CA VAL A 44 -10.70 -5.74 -0.44
C VAL A 44 -10.45 -6.33 0.95
N ARG A 45 -11.47 -6.37 1.83
CA ARG A 45 -11.37 -6.92 3.18
C ARG A 45 -10.99 -8.40 3.16
N GLN A 46 -11.55 -9.17 2.24
CA GLN A 46 -11.26 -10.60 2.06
C GLN A 46 -9.93 -10.86 1.34
N ASN A 47 -9.17 -9.82 1.01
CA ASN A 47 -7.94 -9.87 0.20
C ASN A 47 -8.14 -10.48 -1.21
N GLU A 48 -9.36 -10.45 -1.73
CA GLU A 48 -9.72 -10.92 -3.07
C GLU A 48 -9.69 -9.80 -4.11
N ARG A 49 -9.52 -8.55 -3.68
CA ARG A 49 -9.30 -7.39 -4.55
C ARG A 49 -8.10 -6.59 -4.09
N SER A 50 -7.29 -6.15 -5.04
CA SER A 50 -6.13 -5.31 -4.80
C SER A 50 -6.26 -3.99 -5.54
N LEU A 51 -6.12 -2.88 -4.81
CA LEU A 51 -5.89 -1.54 -5.37
C LEU A 51 -4.63 -0.96 -4.70
N ALA A 52 -3.54 -0.89 -5.45
CA ALA A 52 -2.23 -0.48 -4.94
C ALA A 52 -1.36 0.19 -6.01
N ALA A 53 -0.48 1.09 -5.57
CA ALA A 53 0.55 1.70 -6.41
C ALA A 53 1.89 1.73 -5.65
N PHE A 54 2.98 1.51 -6.37
CA PHE A 54 4.33 1.39 -5.80
C PHE A 54 5.32 2.28 -6.54
N TRP A 55 6.25 2.85 -5.78
CA TRP A 55 7.48 3.50 -6.27
C TRP A 55 8.67 2.79 -5.65
N SER A 56 9.74 2.61 -6.40
CA SER A 56 10.92 1.83 -6.05
C SER A 56 12.19 2.52 -6.49
N LYS A 57 13.27 2.25 -5.75
CA LYS A 57 14.60 2.85 -5.96
C LYS A 57 15.14 2.65 -7.37
N ASP A 58 14.87 1.50 -7.97
CA ASP A 58 15.51 1.11 -9.24
C ASP A 58 14.99 1.91 -10.44
N LYS A 59 13.97 2.75 -10.25
CA LYS A 59 13.34 3.51 -11.32
C LYS A 59 13.10 4.99 -10.98
N THR A 60 12.56 5.28 -9.80
CA THR A 60 12.00 6.61 -9.51
C THR A 60 12.50 7.21 -8.20
N LEU A 61 12.86 6.39 -7.21
CA LEU A 61 13.24 6.88 -5.88
C LEU A 61 14.75 7.07 -5.73
N THR A 62 15.13 8.14 -5.06
CA THR A 62 16.52 8.40 -4.66
C THR A 62 16.77 7.97 -3.22
N HIS A 63 18.00 7.54 -2.92
CA HIS A 63 18.45 7.25 -1.55
C HIS A 63 18.15 8.45 -0.63
N PRO A 64 17.71 8.23 0.63
CA PRO A 64 17.62 6.95 1.36
C PRO A 64 16.32 6.17 1.17
N LEU A 65 15.36 6.69 0.40
CA LEU A 65 14.07 6.05 0.21
C LEU A 65 14.19 4.89 -0.80
N THR A 66 13.67 3.72 -0.44
CA THR A 66 13.76 2.50 -1.25
C THR A 66 12.43 2.06 -1.82
N GLU A 67 11.34 2.28 -1.10
CA GLU A 67 9.98 1.96 -1.55
C GLU A 67 8.95 2.96 -1.00
N ILE A 68 7.93 3.26 -1.82
CA ILE A 68 6.67 3.86 -1.36
C ILE A 68 5.56 2.90 -1.77
N ALA A 69 4.70 2.53 -0.83
CA ALA A 69 3.53 1.69 -1.08
C ALA A 69 2.25 2.47 -0.74
N LEU A 70 1.40 2.70 -1.74
CA LEU A 70 0.06 3.24 -1.59
C LEU A 70 -0.93 2.09 -1.76
N VAL A 71 -1.65 1.71 -0.70
CA VAL A 71 -2.51 0.51 -0.73
C VAL A 71 -3.87 0.81 -0.11
N VAL A 72 -4.94 0.37 -0.77
CA VAL A 72 -6.28 0.39 -0.17
C VAL A 72 -6.47 -0.84 0.71
N ARG A 73 -7.02 -0.62 1.90
CA ARG A 73 -7.37 -1.64 2.91
C ARG A 73 -8.82 -1.45 3.34
N ALA A 74 -9.40 -2.48 3.94
CA ALA A 74 -10.75 -2.43 4.49
C ALA A 74 -10.81 -3.14 5.85
N ASP A 75 -11.55 -2.55 6.77
CA ASP A 75 -11.80 -3.08 8.12
C ASP A 75 -13.29 -3.36 8.38
N GLY A 76 -14.17 -3.01 7.45
CA GLY A 76 -15.61 -3.26 7.52
C GLY A 76 -16.21 -3.65 6.17
N TRP A 77 -17.53 -3.67 6.10
CA TRP A 77 -18.30 -4.03 4.91
C TRP A 77 -18.33 -2.92 3.86
N ASP A 78 -18.37 -1.67 4.32
CA ASP A 78 -18.39 -0.45 3.52
C ASP A 78 -17.30 0.55 3.93
N THR A 79 -16.55 0.25 5.00
CA THR A 79 -15.44 1.08 5.48
C THR A 79 -14.10 0.59 4.94
N GLY A 80 -13.31 1.55 4.48
CA GLY A 80 -11.96 1.30 4.02
C GLY A 80 -11.07 2.51 4.22
N TYR A 81 -9.77 2.25 4.23
CA TYR A 81 -8.74 3.24 4.46
C TYR A 81 -7.59 3.05 3.48
N ILE A 82 -6.73 4.06 3.40
CA ILE A 82 -5.56 4.05 2.53
C ILE A 82 -4.33 4.09 3.42
N THR A 83 -3.43 3.14 3.21
CA THR A 83 -2.11 3.15 3.83
C THR A 83 -1.10 3.72 2.85
N VAL A 84 -0.29 4.67 3.34
CA VAL A 84 0.94 5.11 2.66
C VAL A 84 2.11 4.64 3.50
N GLY A 85 2.86 3.67 2.99
CA GLY A 85 4.08 3.16 3.60
C GLY A 85 5.32 3.74 2.91
N TYR A 86 6.34 4.07 3.69
CA TYR A 86 7.65 4.48 3.20
C TYR A 86 8.69 3.52 3.76
N GLU A 87 9.50 2.94 2.90
CA GLU A 87 10.66 2.14 3.31
C GLU A 87 11.95 2.89 2.99
N PHE A 88 12.86 2.90 3.96
CA PHE A 88 14.19 3.50 3.86
C PHE A 88 15.27 2.42 3.85
N ALA A 89 16.43 2.73 3.28
CA ALA A 89 17.54 1.80 3.11
C ALA A 89 18.07 1.19 4.42
N ASN A 90 17.83 1.83 5.56
CA ASN A 90 18.21 1.35 6.89
C ASN A 90 17.12 0.50 7.57
N SER A 91 15.99 0.20 6.91
CA SER A 91 14.86 -0.55 7.50
C SER A 91 15.30 -1.84 8.19
N LYS A 92 16.18 -2.62 7.54
CA LYS A 92 16.76 -3.86 8.09
C LYS A 92 17.56 -3.63 9.37
N SER A 93 18.34 -2.55 9.45
CA SER A 93 19.12 -2.24 10.65
C SER A 93 18.22 -1.79 11.81
N CYS A 94 17.21 -0.96 11.53
CA CYS A 94 16.22 -0.55 12.53
C CYS A 94 15.45 -1.74 13.10
N LEU A 95 15.03 -2.69 12.25
CA LEU A 95 14.33 -3.89 12.70
C LEU A 95 15.22 -4.78 13.60
N LYS A 96 16.52 -4.90 13.28
CA LYS A 96 17.48 -5.62 14.14
C LYS A 96 17.64 -4.96 15.51
N GLU A 97 17.71 -3.63 15.55
CA GLU A 97 17.84 -2.87 16.79
C GLU A 97 16.61 -3.04 17.68
N VAL A 98 15.41 -2.94 17.12
CA VAL A 98 14.14 -3.19 17.85
C VAL A 98 14.09 -4.62 18.39
N ALA A 99 14.53 -5.62 17.61
CA ALA A 99 14.56 -7.00 18.06
C ALA A 99 15.57 -7.22 19.21
N ALA A 100 16.74 -6.60 19.14
CA ALA A 100 17.74 -6.66 20.20
C ALA A 100 17.22 -6.06 21.52
N GLN A 101 16.55 -4.90 21.46
CA GLN A 101 15.94 -4.27 22.65
C GLN A 101 14.85 -5.14 23.29
N LYS A 102 14.06 -5.87 22.51
CA LYS A 102 13.06 -6.81 23.06
C LYS A 102 13.71 -7.98 23.80
N ASN A 103 14.82 -8.50 23.28
CA ASN A 103 15.55 -9.60 23.91
C ASN A 103 16.30 -9.15 25.18
N SER A 104 16.68 -7.87 25.29
CA SER A 104 17.34 -7.32 26.49
C SER A 104 16.37 -7.01 27.64
N ASN A 105 15.06 -6.99 27.38
CA ASN A 105 14.01 -6.75 28.37
C ASN A 105 13.30 -8.04 28.83
N LEU A 106 13.87 -9.21 28.53
CA LEU A 106 13.49 -10.54 28.99
C LEU A 106 14.61 -11.12 29.86
#